data_AF-A0A2E2RLT6-F1
#
_entry.id   AF-A0A2E2RLT6-F1
#
_cell.length_a   1.000
_cell.length_b   1.000
_cell.length_c   1.000
_cell.angle_alpha   90.00
_cell.angle_beta   90.00
_cell.angle_gamma   90.00
#
_symmetry.space_group_name_H-M   'P 1'
#
loop_
_entity.id
_entity.type
_entity.pdbx_description
1 polymer ?
#
loop_
_entity_poly.entity_id
_entity_poly.type
_entity_poly.pdbx_seq_one_letter_code
_entity_poly.pdbx_strand_id
1 'polypeptide(L)'
;MTTEKTATGGGVHDAAILPLLARFTHEDKEAKGLRAFSGEAAGPRRPVHFTAAEMAFMFPALLLHAPDGGGKTTFARLLSDALNGEGRARDHLLRPAYRNAEGDLLAQDLPDVLPEAVLCGRDDDAEALLATTLARGNTPVLLIIDALETRADPEALLARSATAVGDNPKLRLLILCESRALEGIRRPAGIPEYGLLGLTRPGRAPFERGDGLSAADDDRDYVLPGLWRLSLEHGRPVAPREVAALAPADADWAETFRDATALEAMSDEALLEAVTARPDRWVGPLDLLCDWIGPDAPRAAALARGLARSDANLPVLLCAGKLVATGTAETEALTAALVDAIATSGAPSGLRRRAGEVLALLGDSRDLEALASVSAGLYPMGGDIHSNSAPAHHAPVGDFRIGVYPVVNAAYLRFVTETGRPWKSFNGRNPERASHPATDLTWHDARAYCAWVTEKWRAEGRIGPGEIARLPLEREWEAAARGPSGRLYPWGEAWAAEHANGEETGFNDICTVGLFPEGRAPSGALDMAGQVWEWCTTLWGPDMATPSFAFPWQADGREALDAPADIRRVLRGGCFSSPAWKANGVYRGSLEPAGSWRGNGFRVIVARS
;
A
#
# COMPACT_ATOMS: atom_id res chain seq x y z
N MET A 1 45.77 35.32 41.70
CA MET A 1 45.88 34.94 40.28
C MET A 1 45.37 33.52 40.15
N THR A 2 44.07 33.39 39.92
CA THR A 2 43.33 32.15 39.73
C THR A 2 42.63 32.30 38.40
N THR A 3 43.13 31.63 37.37
CA THR A 3 42.53 31.64 36.04
C THR A 3 41.46 30.58 35.95
N GLU A 4 40.21 31.03 35.88
CA GLU A 4 39.04 30.25 35.52
C GLU A 4 39.26 29.54 34.18
N LYS A 5 39.06 28.22 34.19
CA LYS A 5 38.84 27.43 32.97
C LYS A 5 37.40 27.69 32.56
N THR A 6 37.21 28.51 31.53
CA THR A 6 35.93 28.70 30.86
C THR A 6 35.47 27.36 30.27
N ALA A 7 34.33 26.90 30.76
CA ALA A 7 33.56 25.84 30.14
C ALA A 7 33.09 26.33 28.76
N THR A 8 33.63 25.75 27.69
CA THR A 8 33.06 25.89 26.36
C THR A 8 31.83 24.99 26.28
N GLY A 9 30.70 25.52 26.72
CA GLY A 9 29.38 25.07 26.30
C GLY A 9 29.20 25.41 24.82
N GLY A 10 29.65 24.51 23.94
CA GLY A 10 29.24 24.49 22.54
C GLY A 10 27.84 23.89 22.47
N GLY A 11 26.82 24.72 22.60
CA GLY A 11 25.41 24.29 22.59
C GLY A 11 25.01 23.73 21.22
N VAL A 12 24.46 22.52 21.25
CA VAL A 12 23.75 21.84 20.15
C VAL A 12 22.37 22.51 19.93
N HIS A 13 22.33 23.82 19.67
CA HIS A 13 21.08 24.61 19.64
C HIS A 13 20.82 25.41 18.35
N ASP A 14 21.56 25.20 17.26
CA ASP A 14 21.15 25.69 15.92
C ASP A 14 20.34 24.61 15.19
N ALA A 15 19.09 24.39 15.63
CA ALA A 15 18.21 23.36 15.06
C ALA A 15 17.65 23.78 13.69
N ALA A 16 18.46 23.61 12.64
CA ALA A 16 17.95 23.59 11.27
C ALA A 16 16.97 22.42 11.11
N ILE A 17 15.79 22.66 10.55
CA ILE A 17 14.88 21.58 10.15
C ILE A 17 15.61 20.72 9.13
N LEU A 18 15.85 19.45 9.46
CA LEU A 18 16.23 18.45 8.47
C LEU A 18 14.97 18.13 7.67
N PRO A 19 14.92 18.47 6.36
CA PRO A 19 13.73 18.27 5.56
C PRO A 19 13.56 16.76 5.33
N LEU A 20 12.74 16.12 6.17
CA LEU A 20 12.38 14.72 5.97
C LEU A 20 11.71 14.58 4.61
N LEU A 21 12.14 13.60 3.84
CA LEU A 21 11.55 13.28 2.54
C LEU A 21 10.48 12.21 2.74
N ALA A 22 9.42 12.25 1.93
CA ALA A 22 8.47 11.15 1.88
C ALA A 22 8.66 10.31 0.61
N ARG A 23 8.21 9.06 0.66
CA ARG A 23 8.14 8.11 -0.44
C ARG A 23 7.02 8.46 -1.43
N PHE A 24 7.04 9.70 -1.91
CA PHE A 24 6.17 10.22 -2.94
C PHE A 24 6.99 11.10 -3.87
N THR A 25 6.94 10.81 -5.16
CA THR A 25 7.79 11.45 -6.17
C THR A 25 6.99 12.40 -7.06
N HIS A 26 7.71 13.28 -7.75
CA HIS A 26 7.11 14.10 -8.80
C HIS A 26 6.44 13.26 -9.89
N GLU A 27 6.98 12.08 -10.20
CA GLU A 27 6.36 11.15 -11.15
C GLU A 27 5.04 10.57 -10.63
N ASP A 28 4.96 10.23 -9.33
CA ASP A 28 3.71 9.78 -8.72
C ASP A 28 2.61 10.85 -8.80
N LYS A 29 2.97 12.13 -8.61
CA LYS A 29 2.06 13.27 -8.77
C LYS A 29 1.54 13.39 -10.20
N GLU A 30 2.40 13.17 -11.20
CA GLU A 30 2.05 13.22 -12.63
C GLU A 30 1.20 12.02 -13.10
N ALA A 31 1.41 10.83 -12.49
CA ALA A 31 0.74 9.59 -12.89
C ALA A 31 -0.78 9.55 -12.58
N LYS A 32 -1.31 10.53 -11.84
CA LYS A 32 -2.76 10.70 -11.62
C LYS A 32 -3.55 11.01 -12.90
N GLY A 33 -2.87 11.27 -14.02
CA GLY A 33 -3.40 11.13 -15.37
C GLY A 33 -2.73 9.96 -16.09
N LEU A 34 -3.51 8.95 -16.50
CA LEU A 34 -3.06 7.85 -17.37
C LEU A 34 -2.20 8.40 -18.51
N ARG A 35 -0.90 8.08 -18.56
CA ARG A 35 -0.04 8.53 -19.66
C ARG A 35 -0.40 7.79 -20.95
N ALA A 36 -0.52 8.55 -22.03
CA ALA A 36 -0.04 8.09 -23.33
C ALA A 36 1.50 8.11 -23.28
N PHE A 37 2.14 6.97 -23.53
CA PHE A 37 3.57 6.96 -23.84
C PHE A 37 3.76 7.61 -25.22
N SER A 38 4.14 8.88 -25.27
CA SER A 38 4.70 9.49 -26.47
C SER A 38 6.23 9.43 -26.41
N GLY A 39 6.80 8.44 -27.09
CA GLY A 39 8.22 8.44 -27.49
C GLY A 39 9.10 7.34 -26.89
N GLU A 40 9.80 6.63 -27.76
CA GLU A 40 10.78 5.54 -27.53
C GLU A 40 12.09 5.95 -26.81
N ALA A 41 12.14 7.02 -26.00
CA ALA A 41 13.43 7.62 -25.62
C ALA A 41 13.65 8.00 -24.13
N ALA A 42 12.84 7.54 -23.18
CA ALA A 42 13.14 7.76 -21.76
C ALA A 42 13.27 6.44 -21.02
N GLY A 43 14.50 6.06 -20.66
CA GLY A 43 14.74 5.05 -19.64
C GLY A 43 14.11 5.46 -18.29
N PRO A 44 14.07 4.56 -17.30
CA PRO A 44 13.53 4.87 -15.97
C PRO A 44 14.23 6.11 -15.40
N ARG A 45 13.43 7.14 -15.08
CA ARG A 45 13.93 8.36 -14.43
C ARG A 45 14.15 8.06 -12.95
N ARG A 46 15.18 8.66 -12.36
CA ARG A 46 15.47 8.49 -10.92
C ARG A 46 14.44 9.26 -10.09
N PRO A 47 14.07 8.77 -8.89
CA PRO A 47 13.04 9.38 -8.09
C PRO A 47 13.49 10.72 -7.51
N VAL A 48 12.63 11.74 -7.64
CA VAL A 48 12.76 13.06 -7.01
C VAL A 48 11.61 13.19 -6.02
N HIS A 49 11.94 13.21 -4.73
CA HIS A 49 10.95 13.12 -3.64
C HIS A 49 10.44 14.49 -3.19
N PHE A 50 9.18 14.52 -2.74
CA PHE A 50 8.63 15.64 -1.98
C PHE A 50 9.11 15.61 -0.51
N THR A 51 9.23 16.77 0.11
CA THR A 51 9.44 16.88 1.56
C THR A 51 8.13 16.57 2.28
N ALA A 52 8.25 16.10 3.52
CA ALA A 52 7.13 15.87 4.42
C ALA A 52 6.28 17.15 4.61
N ALA A 53 6.92 18.32 4.63
CA ALA A 53 6.24 19.60 4.75
C ALA A 53 5.40 19.92 3.50
N GLU A 54 5.95 19.79 2.29
CA GLU A 54 5.18 20.01 1.06
C GLU A 54 3.95 19.11 1.00
N MET A 55 4.11 17.85 1.38
CA MET A 55 3.01 16.90 1.36
C MET A 55 1.91 17.29 2.35
N ALA A 56 2.26 17.77 3.55
CA ALA A 56 1.29 18.26 4.53
C ALA A 56 0.41 19.40 4.00
N PHE A 57 0.89 20.14 2.99
CA PHE A 57 0.11 21.18 2.29
C PHE A 57 -0.47 20.72 0.95
N MET A 58 0.02 19.61 0.40
CA MET A 58 -0.54 19.01 -0.82
C MET A 58 -1.88 18.33 -0.58
N PHE A 59 -2.07 17.74 0.61
CA PHE A 59 -3.28 17.00 0.96
C PHE A 59 -4.07 17.69 2.08
N PRO A 60 -5.41 17.65 2.08
CA PRO A 60 -6.23 18.13 3.20
C PRO A 60 -5.99 17.32 4.48
N ALA A 61 -5.82 16.01 4.35
CA ALA A 61 -5.36 15.13 5.42
C ALA A 61 -4.21 14.29 4.89
N LEU A 62 -3.22 14.00 5.72
CA LEU A 62 -2.04 13.22 5.35
C LEU A 62 -1.59 12.39 6.54
N LEU A 63 -1.31 11.12 6.32
CA LEU A 63 -0.62 10.26 7.27
C LEU A 63 0.81 10.02 6.78
N LEU A 64 1.80 10.44 7.57
CA LEU A 64 3.21 10.11 7.33
C LEU A 64 3.69 9.12 8.38
N HIS A 65 4.43 8.10 7.95
CA HIS A 65 4.94 7.09 8.86
C HIS A 65 6.42 6.87 8.71
N ALA A 66 7.10 6.54 9.80
CA ALA A 66 8.52 6.22 9.80
C ALA A 66 8.83 5.20 10.88
N PRO A 67 9.90 4.42 10.76
CA PRO A 67 10.37 3.59 11.87
C PRO A 67 10.61 4.43 13.13
N ASP A 68 10.75 3.76 14.27
CA ASP A 68 11.23 4.41 15.48
C ASP A 68 12.61 5.04 15.28
N GLY A 69 12.79 6.23 15.85
CA GLY A 69 13.94 7.09 15.55
C GLY A 69 13.91 7.73 14.16
N GLY A 70 12.85 7.55 13.37
CA GLY A 70 12.67 8.13 12.04
C GLY A 70 12.51 9.67 11.98
N GLY A 71 12.53 10.35 13.13
CA GLY A 71 12.47 11.81 13.22
C GLY A 71 11.06 12.43 13.26
N LYS A 72 10.00 11.61 13.31
CA LYS A 72 8.58 12.04 13.31
C LYS A 72 8.28 13.15 14.32
N THR A 73 8.45 12.87 15.62
CA THR A 73 8.20 13.84 16.70
C THR A 73 9.03 15.11 16.59
N THR A 74 10.29 14.97 16.16
CA THR A 74 11.17 16.14 15.96
C THR A 74 10.66 16.98 14.79
N PHE A 75 10.25 16.36 13.70
CA PHE A 75 9.63 17.04 12.56
C PHE A 75 8.32 17.73 12.94
N ALA A 76 7.44 17.06 13.69
CA ALA A 76 6.17 17.61 14.18
C ALA A 76 6.39 18.92 14.96
N ARG A 77 7.32 18.88 15.93
CA ARG A 77 7.70 20.05 16.75
C ARG A 77 8.28 21.17 15.88
N LEU A 78 9.29 20.85 15.06
CA LEU A 78 9.96 21.86 14.25
C LEU A 78 9.05 22.50 13.20
N LEU A 79 8.13 21.73 12.61
CA LEU A 79 7.12 22.26 11.69
C LEU A 79 6.15 23.18 12.43
N SER A 80 5.66 22.77 13.61
CA SER A 80 4.81 23.62 14.46
C SER A 80 5.49 24.95 14.82
N ASP A 81 6.76 24.87 15.27
CA ASP A 81 7.55 26.05 15.62
C ASP A 81 7.77 26.99 14.42
N ALA A 82 8.03 26.43 13.23
CA ALA A 82 8.22 27.22 12.00
C ALA A 82 6.94 27.90 11.49
N LEU A 83 5.78 27.26 11.68
CA LEU A 83 4.49 27.80 11.26
C LEU A 83 3.97 28.88 12.20
N ASN A 84 4.16 28.69 13.51
CA ASN A 84 3.69 29.62 14.54
C ASN A 84 4.70 30.72 14.90
N GLY A 85 5.98 30.52 14.58
CA GLY A 85 7.05 31.46 14.90
C GLY A 85 7.43 32.40 13.74
N GLU A 86 8.26 33.38 14.07
CA GLU A 86 8.96 34.25 13.12
C GLU A 86 10.48 33.97 13.17
N GLY A 87 11.20 34.32 12.11
CA GLY A 87 12.66 34.22 12.05
C GLY A 87 13.19 32.84 11.60
N ARG A 88 14.27 32.37 12.23
CA ARG A 88 15.12 31.29 11.69
C ARG A 88 14.39 29.98 11.37
N ALA A 89 13.46 29.52 12.21
CA ALA A 89 12.73 28.27 11.98
C ALA A 89 11.88 28.33 10.70
N ARG A 90 11.20 29.46 10.49
CA ARG A 90 10.44 29.76 9.27
C ARG A 90 11.36 29.90 8.06
N ASP A 91 12.50 30.56 8.22
CA ASP A 91 13.50 30.67 7.14
C ASP A 91 14.03 29.30 6.71
N HIS A 92 14.21 28.36 7.65
CA HIS A 92 14.63 27.00 7.34
C HIS A 92 13.56 26.22 6.57
N LEU A 93 12.28 26.37 6.94
CA LEU A 93 11.16 25.75 6.22
C LEU A 93 11.08 26.22 4.76
N LEU A 94 11.45 27.47 4.48
CA LEU A 94 11.37 28.06 3.13
C LEU A 94 12.60 27.79 2.25
N ARG A 95 13.67 27.19 2.79
CA ARG A 95 14.89 26.90 2.01
C ARG A 95 14.71 25.73 1.06
N PRO A 96 15.50 25.68 -0.04
CA PRO A 96 15.62 24.48 -0.85
C PRO A 96 16.02 23.26 -0.04
N ALA A 97 15.49 22.09 -0.41
CA ALA A 97 15.74 20.81 0.24
C ALA A 97 16.35 19.80 -0.74
N TYR A 98 17.27 18.97 -0.26
CA TYR A 98 17.81 17.84 -1.03
C TYR A 98 16.72 16.78 -1.22
N ARG A 99 16.54 16.29 -2.45
CA ARG A 99 15.41 15.44 -2.87
C ARG A 99 15.75 13.96 -3.03
N ASN A 100 17.04 13.63 -2.94
CA ASN A 100 17.56 12.26 -3.03
C ASN A 100 19.01 12.21 -2.50
N ALA A 101 19.61 11.02 -2.56
CA ALA A 101 20.97 10.77 -2.10
C ALA A 101 22.05 11.37 -3.04
N GLU A 102 21.69 11.66 -4.28
CA GLU A 102 22.55 12.24 -5.31
C GLU A 102 22.73 13.76 -5.17
N GLY A 103 21.92 14.41 -4.34
CA GLY A 103 22.07 15.83 -4.03
C GLY A 103 21.24 16.78 -4.89
N ASP A 104 20.16 16.30 -5.53
CA ASP A 104 19.22 17.19 -6.21
C ASP A 104 18.59 18.16 -5.20
N LEU A 105 18.90 19.45 -5.31
CA LEU A 105 18.47 20.49 -4.38
C LEU A 105 17.39 21.36 -5.03
N LEU A 106 16.14 21.25 -4.58
CA LEU A 106 15.00 21.98 -5.16
C LEU A 106 14.30 22.87 -4.13
N ALA A 107 13.77 24.01 -4.58
CA ALA A 107 12.88 24.86 -3.80
C ALA A 107 11.65 24.05 -3.32
N GLN A 108 11.05 24.45 -2.20
CA GLN A 108 9.88 23.78 -1.65
C GLN A 108 8.58 24.41 -2.19
N ASP A 109 7.65 23.56 -2.63
CA ASP A 109 6.31 23.90 -3.12
C ASP A 109 5.34 24.09 -1.93
N LEU A 110 5.47 25.22 -1.24
CA LEU A 110 4.66 25.60 -0.08
C LEU A 110 3.64 26.70 -0.46
N PRO A 111 2.47 26.77 0.20
CA PRO A 111 1.48 27.80 -0.12
C PRO A 111 1.97 29.20 0.32
N ASP A 112 1.56 30.23 -0.43
CA ASP A 112 1.92 31.63 -0.15
C ASP A 112 1.51 32.09 1.26
N VAL A 113 0.38 31.57 1.75
CA VAL A 113 -0.13 31.83 3.10
C VAL A 113 -0.07 30.54 3.90
N LEU A 114 0.84 30.51 4.87
CA LEU A 114 1.01 29.38 5.79
C LEU A 114 -0.02 29.45 6.94
N PRO A 115 -0.67 28.34 7.30
CA PRO A 115 -1.62 28.29 8.40
C PRO A 115 -0.93 28.31 9.77
N GLU A 116 -1.70 28.59 10.82
CA GLU A 116 -1.28 28.32 12.21
C GLU A 116 -1.24 26.80 12.44
N ALA A 117 -0.27 26.32 13.21
CA ALA A 117 -0.16 24.92 13.56
C ALA A 117 -0.62 24.64 15.00
N VAL A 118 -1.37 23.55 15.20
CA VAL A 118 -1.69 23.00 16.52
C VAL A 118 -1.00 21.65 16.61
N LEU A 119 -0.04 21.50 17.52
CA LEU A 119 0.63 20.23 17.76
C LEU A 119 -0.06 19.47 18.90
N CYS A 120 -0.51 18.25 18.60
CA CYS A 120 -0.91 17.23 19.55
C CYS A 120 0.25 16.25 19.72
N GLY A 121 0.96 16.38 20.84
CA GLY A 121 2.01 15.46 21.26
C GLY A 121 1.45 14.14 21.81
N ARG A 122 2.37 13.25 22.17
CA ARG A 122 2.08 11.87 22.60
C ARG A 122 1.11 11.77 23.79
N ASP A 123 1.28 12.62 24.79
CA ASP A 123 0.49 12.61 26.03
C ASP A 123 -0.76 13.50 25.97
N ASP A 124 -0.93 14.26 24.89
CA ASP A 124 -2.06 15.15 24.72
C ASP A 124 -3.35 14.40 24.37
N ASP A 125 -4.49 14.93 24.77
CA ASP A 125 -5.80 14.44 24.34
C ASP A 125 -6.08 14.90 22.89
N ALA A 126 -5.75 14.02 21.95
CA ALA A 126 -5.94 14.25 20.52
C ALA A 126 -7.40 14.55 20.16
N GLU A 127 -8.35 13.92 20.86
CA GLU A 127 -9.77 14.06 20.57
C GLU A 127 -10.31 15.40 21.05
N ALA A 128 -9.87 15.85 22.22
CA ALA A 128 -10.14 17.20 22.70
C ALA A 128 -9.48 18.27 21.81
N LEU A 129 -8.25 18.05 21.35
CA LEU A 129 -7.56 18.98 20.44
C LEU A 129 -8.22 19.07 19.06
N LEU A 130 -8.68 17.95 18.52
CA LEU A 130 -9.46 17.94 17.27
C LEU A 130 -10.76 18.75 17.44
N ALA A 131 -11.50 18.51 18.52
CA ALA A 131 -12.75 19.22 18.80
C ALA A 131 -12.54 20.72 19.00
N THR A 132 -11.52 21.13 19.77
CA THR A 132 -11.20 22.55 19.98
C THR A 132 -10.70 23.22 18.71
N THR A 133 -9.94 22.51 17.87
CA THR A 133 -9.48 23.03 16.58
C THR A 133 -10.65 23.29 15.64
N LEU A 134 -11.61 22.36 15.57
CA LEU A 134 -12.82 22.53 14.77
C LEU A 134 -13.67 23.74 15.21
N ALA A 135 -13.61 24.11 16.48
CA ALA A 135 -14.31 25.27 17.02
C ALA A 135 -13.64 26.63 16.68
N ARG A 136 -12.41 26.65 16.12
CA ARG A 136 -11.65 27.89 15.83
C ARG A 136 -12.24 28.77 14.71
N GLY A 137 -13.35 28.38 14.11
CA GLY A 137 -14.07 29.20 13.13
C GLY A 137 -13.33 29.29 11.79
N ASN A 138 -13.11 30.51 11.29
CA ASN A 138 -12.75 30.76 9.88
C ASN A 138 -11.24 30.82 9.58
N THR A 139 -10.37 30.48 10.53
CA THR A 139 -8.90 30.53 10.36
C THR A 139 -8.37 29.20 9.80
N PRO A 140 -7.53 29.22 8.74
CA PRO A 140 -6.82 28.02 8.29
C PRO A 140 -5.88 27.48 9.37
N VAL A 141 -6.01 26.20 9.71
CA VAL A 141 -5.21 25.55 10.75
C VAL A 141 -4.66 24.22 10.24
N LEU A 142 -3.39 23.95 10.54
CA LEU A 142 -2.79 22.62 10.42
C LEU A 142 -2.76 21.96 11.81
N LEU A 143 -3.60 20.97 12.05
CA LEU A 143 -3.51 20.14 13.26
C LEU A 143 -2.57 18.96 12.98
N ILE A 144 -1.50 18.89 13.78
CA ILE A 144 -0.46 17.85 13.72
C ILE A 144 -0.72 16.87 14.87
N ILE A 145 -1.01 15.61 14.56
CA ILE A 145 -1.18 14.54 15.55
C ILE A 145 0.06 13.65 15.49
N ASP A 146 0.91 13.72 16.51
CA ASP A 146 2.09 12.85 16.62
C ASP A 146 1.73 11.51 17.30
N ALA A 147 2.56 10.48 17.13
CA ALA A 147 2.45 9.20 17.83
C ALA A 147 1.03 8.60 17.81
N LEU A 148 0.46 8.39 16.62
CA LEU A 148 -0.87 7.77 16.47
C LEU A 148 -0.97 6.39 17.14
N GLU A 149 0.10 5.61 17.13
CA GLU A 149 0.17 4.27 17.72
C GLU A 149 -0.01 4.24 19.24
N THR A 150 0.13 5.38 19.93
CA THR A 150 -0.01 5.47 21.39
C THR A 150 -1.44 5.85 21.81
N ARG A 151 -2.34 6.05 20.85
CA ARG A 151 -3.72 6.46 21.11
C ARG A 151 -4.55 5.26 21.56
N ALA A 152 -5.52 5.52 22.43
CA ALA A 152 -6.40 4.47 22.95
C ALA A 152 -7.23 3.81 21.84
N ASP A 153 -7.65 4.59 20.84
CA ASP A 153 -8.36 4.12 19.66
C ASP A 153 -7.88 4.90 18.41
N PRO A 154 -6.77 4.47 17.79
CA PRO A 154 -6.21 5.17 16.64
C PRO A 154 -7.15 5.13 15.43
N GLU A 155 -7.94 4.07 15.27
CA GLU A 155 -8.86 3.90 14.14
C GLU A 155 -10.03 4.88 14.23
N ALA A 156 -10.64 5.01 15.42
CA ALA A 156 -11.70 5.98 15.64
C ALA A 156 -11.21 7.42 15.47
N LEU A 157 -10.00 7.73 15.96
CA LEU A 157 -9.39 9.04 15.78
C LEU A 157 -9.18 9.34 14.29
N LEU A 158 -8.61 8.41 13.52
CA LEU A 158 -8.44 8.56 12.08
C LEU A 158 -9.78 8.79 11.37
N ALA A 159 -10.81 7.98 11.69
CA ALA A 159 -12.13 8.10 11.08
C ALA A 159 -12.75 9.48 11.33
N ARG A 160 -12.71 9.95 12.58
CA ARG A 160 -13.19 11.28 12.95
C ARG A 160 -12.39 12.40 12.28
N SER A 161 -11.07 12.24 12.21
CA SER A 161 -10.16 13.14 11.49
C SER A 161 -10.52 13.25 10.01
N ALA A 162 -10.81 12.14 9.33
CA ALA A 162 -11.21 12.13 7.93
C ALA A 162 -12.54 12.89 7.72
N THR A 163 -13.55 12.65 8.57
CA THR A 163 -14.82 13.38 8.54
C THR A 163 -14.63 14.87 8.77
N ALA A 164 -13.84 15.24 9.79
CA ALA A 164 -13.58 16.62 10.16
C ALA A 164 -12.97 17.45 9.02
N VAL A 165 -12.06 16.87 8.25
CA VAL A 165 -11.44 17.53 7.09
C VAL A 165 -12.42 17.66 5.92
N GLY A 166 -13.27 16.66 5.70
CA GLY A 166 -14.33 16.73 4.69
C GLY A 166 -15.32 17.86 4.96
N ASP A 167 -15.69 18.06 6.22
CA ASP A 167 -16.66 19.08 6.65
C ASP A 167 -16.06 20.49 6.76
N ASN A 168 -14.73 20.60 6.87
CA ASN A 168 -14.05 21.87 7.06
C ASN A 168 -12.84 22.03 6.12
N PRO A 169 -12.98 22.73 4.98
CA PRO A 169 -11.89 22.90 4.00
C PRO A 169 -10.72 23.76 4.51
N LYS A 170 -10.85 24.39 5.68
CA LYS A 170 -9.79 25.18 6.32
C LYS A 170 -8.98 24.38 7.33
N LEU A 171 -9.47 23.21 7.72
CA LEU A 171 -8.73 22.27 8.55
C LEU A 171 -7.81 21.44 7.64
N ARG A 172 -6.53 21.42 7.98
CA ARG A 172 -5.58 20.45 7.45
C ARG A 172 -5.11 19.54 8.57
N LEU A 173 -4.91 18.26 8.25
CA LEU A 173 -4.40 17.27 9.19
C LEU A 173 -3.09 16.67 8.71
N LEU A 174 -2.10 16.66 9.60
CA LEU A 174 -0.88 15.88 9.46
C LEU A 174 -0.83 14.88 10.62
N ILE A 175 -0.88 13.60 10.30
CA ILE A 175 -0.88 12.52 11.28
C ILE A 175 0.44 11.76 11.15
N LEU A 176 1.13 11.52 12.25
CA LEU A 176 2.40 10.82 12.27
C LEU A 176 2.27 9.49 13.01
N CYS A 177 2.79 8.42 12.42
CA CYS A 177 2.71 7.07 13.00
C CYS A 177 4.01 6.28 12.85
N GLU A 178 4.29 5.38 13.79
CA GLU A 178 5.32 4.36 13.63
C GLU A 178 4.94 3.36 12.52
N SER A 179 5.89 3.04 11.63
CA SER A 179 5.61 2.25 10.43
C SER A 179 5.13 0.84 10.71
N ARG A 180 5.70 0.17 11.72
CA ARG A 180 5.33 -1.21 12.06
C ARG A 180 3.96 -1.22 12.75
N ALA A 181 3.71 -0.28 13.67
CA ALA A 181 2.43 -0.12 14.33
C ALA A 181 1.30 0.20 13.33
N LEU A 182 1.57 1.05 12.34
CA LEU A 182 0.59 1.42 11.32
C LEU A 182 0.05 0.22 10.53
N GLU A 183 0.83 -0.84 10.34
CA GLU A 183 0.34 -2.03 9.66
C GLU A 183 -0.82 -2.69 10.41
N GLY A 184 -0.80 -2.60 11.74
CA GLY A 184 -1.85 -3.07 12.64
C GLY A 184 -3.04 -2.11 12.80
N ILE A 185 -3.01 -0.93 12.19
CA ILE A 185 -4.07 0.09 12.29
C ILE A 185 -4.87 0.11 10.99
N ARG A 186 -6.20 0.01 11.08
CA ARG A 186 -7.08 0.23 9.92
C ARG A 186 -7.15 1.71 9.59
N ARG A 187 -7.08 2.01 8.29
CA ARG A 187 -7.11 3.38 7.79
C ARG A 187 -8.48 3.69 7.16
N PRO A 188 -9.09 4.83 7.48
CA PRO A 188 -10.27 5.29 6.77
C PRO A 188 -9.90 5.75 5.37
N ALA A 189 -10.88 5.71 4.48
CA ALA A 189 -10.75 6.33 3.18
C ALA A 189 -10.46 7.84 3.29
N GLY A 190 -9.65 8.36 2.37
CA GLY A 190 -9.44 9.81 2.21
C GLY A 190 -8.26 10.41 2.99
N ILE A 191 -7.51 9.61 3.75
CA ILE A 191 -6.23 10.04 4.34
C ILE A 191 -5.10 9.29 3.63
N PRO A 192 -4.46 9.88 2.59
CA PRO A 192 -3.34 9.25 1.92
C PRO A 192 -2.17 9.03 2.90
N GLU A 193 -1.49 7.89 2.72
CA GLU A 193 -0.39 7.41 3.56
C GLU A 193 0.92 7.42 2.78
N TYR A 194 2.00 7.95 3.37
CA TYR A 194 3.33 7.83 2.79
C TYR A 194 4.43 7.64 3.84
N GLY A 195 5.37 6.75 3.55
CA GLY A 195 6.53 6.52 4.41
C GLY A 195 7.55 7.66 4.31
N LEU A 196 8.17 8.02 5.42
CA LEU A 196 9.32 8.92 5.46
C LEU A 196 10.61 8.16 5.16
N LEU A 197 11.50 8.82 4.43
CA LEU A 197 12.86 8.39 4.20
C LEU A 197 13.75 8.85 5.35
N GLY A 198 14.88 8.14 5.53
CA GLY A 198 15.92 8.61 6.45
C GLY A 198 16.61 9.88 5.95
N LEU A 199 17.64 10.31 6.68
CA LEU A 199 18.53 11.38 6.26
C LEU A 199 19.37 10.92 5.07
N THR A 200 19.35 11.69 3.99
CA THR A 200 20.18 11.46 2.81
C THR A 200 21.67 11.70 3.13
N ARG A 201 22.60 11.17 2.33
CA ARG A 201 24.04 11.50 2.47
C ARG A 201 24.26 13.03 2.44
N PRO A 202 23.74 13.80 1.46
CA PRO A 202 23.92 15.26 1.44
C PRO A 202 23.30 15.98 2.64
N GLY A 203 22.20 15.45 3.20
CA GLY A 203 21.54 16.00 4.38
C GLY A 203 22.32 15.80 5.69
N ARG A 204 23.20 14.80 5.75
CA ARG A 204 24.05 14.50 6.92
C ARG A 204 25.36 15.28 6.93
N ALA A 205 25.89 15.65 5.77
CA ALA A 205 27.19 16.31 5.60
C ALA A 205 27.47 17.53 6.52
N PRO A 206 26.50 18.36 6.90
CA PRO A 206 26.74 19.45 7.87
C PRO A 206 27.16 18.97 9.26
N PHE A 207 26.77 17.75 9.66
CA PHE A 207 26.99 17.17 11.00
C PHE A 207 28.19 16.21 11.06
N GLU A 208 28.79 15.85 9.93
CA GLU A 208 29.95 14.94 9.88
C GLU A 208 31.27 15.63 10.25
N ARG A 209 31.35 16.96 10.04
CA ARG A 209 32.61 17.73 10.19
C ARG A 209 32.86 18.11 11.65
N GLY A 210 33.48 17.20 12.40
CA GLY A 210 33.99 17.46 13.75
C GLY A 210 33.81 16.30 14.73
N ASP A 211 32.86 15.40 14.44
CA ASP A 211 32.39 14.37 15.38
C ASP A 211 32.95 12.96 15.09
N GLY A 212 33.92 12.85 14.16
CA GLY A 212 34.69 11.61 13.92
C GLY A 212 34.02 10.56 13.02
N LEU A 213 32.79 10.79 12.56
CA LEU A 213 32.13 9.95 11.54
C LEU A 213 32.54 10.43 10.13
N SER A 214 33.29 9.62 9.39
CA SER A 214 33.64 9.92 8.00
C SER A 214 32.59 9.37 7.03
N ALA A 215 32.51 9.96 5.83
CA ALA A 215 31.61 9.46 4.76
C ALA A 215 31.91 8.01 4.33
N ALA A 216 33.08 7.46 4.70
CA ALA A 216 33.44 6.08 4.42
C ALA A 216 32.85 5.08 5.45
N ASP A 217 32.37 5.56 6.60
CA ASP A 217 31.90 4.71 7.70
C ASP A 217 30.42 4.30 7.55
N ASP A 218 29.68 4.88 6.60
CA ASP A 218 28.28 4.53 6.33
C ASP A 218 27.90 4.65 4.83
N ASP A 219 28.00 3.53 4.11
CA ASP A 219 27.65 3.41 2.69
C ASP A 219 26.15 3.44 2.38
N ARG A 220 25.29 3.67 3.38
CA ARG A 220 23.82 3.73 3.17
C ARG A 220 23.40 5.07 2.60
N ASP A 221 22.50 5.04 1.63
CA ASP A 221 21.91 6.25 1.05
C ASP A 221 21.03 7.02 2.05
N TYR A 222 20.38 6.30 2.96
CA TYR A 222 19.46 6.83 3.96
C TYR A 222 19.72 6.25 5.35
N VAL A 223 19.70 7.09 6.39
CA VAL A 223 19.89 6.69 7.79
C VAL A 223 18.83 7.32 8.69
N LEU A 224 18.28 6.56 9.64
CA LEU A 224 17.28 7.09 10.57
C LEU A 224 17.88 8.21 11.45
N PRO A 225 17.20 9.37 11.61
CA PRO A 225 17.69 10.47 12.42
C PRO A 225 18.15 10.10 13.84
N GLY A 226 17.39 9.26 14.55
CA GLY A 226 17.72 8.81 15.92
C GLY A 226 18.97 7.93 15.97
N LEU A 227 19.10 6.98 15.03
CA LEU A 227 20.31 6.17 14.90
C LEU A 227 21.53 7.02 14.54
N TRP A 228 21.35 7.99 13.65
CA TRP A 228 22.42 8.91 13.26
C TRP A 228 22.89 9.74 14.45
N ARG A 229 21.96 10.29 15.24
CA ARG A 229 22.29 11.04 16.45
C ARG A 229 23.07 10.21 17.47
N LEU A 230 22.61 8.99 17.77
CA LEU A 230 23.36 8.08 18.65
C LEU A 230 24.74 7.77 18.08
N SER A 231 24.86 7.63 16.76
CA SER A 231 26.14 7.37 16.12
C SER A 231 27.13 8.53 16.33
N LEU A 232 26.67 9.78 16.23
CA LEU A 232 27.48 10.97 16.53
C LEU A 232 27.88 11.02 18.01
N GLU A 233 26.94 10.79 18.93
CA GLU A 233 27.20 10.81 20.37
C GLU A 233 28.23 9.75 20.80
N HIS A 234 28.29 8.62 20.08
CA HIS A 234 29.23 7.53 20.35
C HIS A 234 30.47 7.51 19.43
N GLY A 235 30.58 8.42 18.46
CA GLY A 235 31.70 8.49 17.52
C GLY A 235 31.87 7.24 16.63
N ARG A 236 30.79 6.46 16.41
CA ARG A 236 30.79 5.28 15.54
C ARG A 236 29.36 4.94 15.08
N PRO A 237 29.18 4.20 13.97
CA PRO A 237 27.88 3.67 13.61
C PRO A 237 27.27 2.81 14.74
N VAL A 238 26.03 3.13 15.13
CA VAL A 238 25.24 2.38 16.13
C VAL A 238 24.23 1.47 15.42
N ALA A 239 24.22 0.19 15.78
CA ALA A 239 23.25 -0.76 15.24
C ALA A 239 21.89 -0.67 15.95
N PRO A 240 20.77 -1.01 15.27
CA PRO A 240 19.42 -1.02 15.87
C PRO A 240 19.32 -1.77 17.21
N ARG A 241 20.01 -2.91 17.34
CA ARG A 241 19.98 -3.75 18.55
C ARG A 241 20.69 -3.13 19.76
N GLU A 242 21.57 -2.16 19.53
CA GLU A 242 22.28 -1.44 20.59
C GLU A 242 21.46 -0.28 21.16
N VAL A 243 20.41 0.15 20.46
CA VAL A 243 19.59 1.32 20.84
C VAL A 243 19.02 1.19 22.24
N ALA A 244 18.49 0.02 22.61
CA ALA A 244 17.88 -0.20 23.92
C ALA A 244 18.87 0.02 25.09
N ALA A 245 20.16 -0.21 24.86
CA ALA A 245 21.21 -0.05 25.87
C ALA A 245 21.87 1.33 25.85
N LEU A 246 21.92 1.98 24.69
CA LEU A 246 22.63 3.26 24.50
C LEU A 246 21.73 4.49 24.59
N ALA A 247 20.44 4.35 24.26
CA ALA A 247 19.51 5.47 24.28
C ALA A 247 19.20 5.92 25.72
N PRO A 248 19.01 7.23 25.95
CA PRO A 248 18.52 7.74 27.24
C PRO A 248 17.22 7.05 27.70
N ALA A 249 17.04 6.89 29.00
CA ALA A 249 15.88 6.18 29.55
C ALA A 249 14.53 6.86 29.23
N ASP A 250 14.55 8.18 29.06
CA ASP A 250 13.45 9.06 28.66
C ASP A 250 13.32 9.22 27.14
N ALA A 251 14.11 8.48 26.35
CA ALA A 251 13.96 8.46 24.89
C ALA A 251 12.75 7.60 24.49
N ASP A 252 11.61 8.26 24.30
CA ASP A 252 10.35 7.61 23.91
C ASP A 252 10.46 6.79 22.63
N TRP A 253 11.22 7.28 21.65
CA TRP A 253 11.46 6.56 20.39
C TRP A 253 12.24 5.25 20.57
N ALA A 254 12.89 5.04 21.72
CA ALA A 254 13.61 3.80 22.02
C ALA A 254 12.72 2.73 22.68
N GLU A 255 11.44 2.99 22.93
CA GLU A 255 10.53 2.05 23.61
C GLU A 255 10.39 0.71 22.87
N THR A 256 10.09 0.73 21.56
CA THR A 256 9.97 -0.50 20.75
C THR A 256 11.25 -1.34 20.79
N PHE A 257 12.42 -0.69 20.82
CA PHE A 257 13.71 -1.37 20.94
C PHE A 257 13.88 -2.02 22.33
N ARG A 258 13.47 -1.33 23.39
CA ARG A 258 13.47 -1.87 24.77
C ARG A 258 12.54 -3.06 24.91
N ASP A 259 11.33 -2.95 24.37
CA ASP A 259 10.35 -4.03 24.37
C ASP A 259 10.81 -5.24 23.56
N ALA A 260 11.41 -5.04 22.39
CA ALA A 260 11.97 -6.13 21.60
C ALA A 260 13.11 -6.84 22.36
N THR A 261 13.93 -6.09 23.10
CA THR A 261 14.99 -6.64 23.96
C THR A 261 14.39 -7.44 25.13
N ALA A 262 13.29 -6.97 25.71
CA ALA A 262 12.58 -7.70 26.75
C ALA A 262 11.97 -9.00 26.24
N LEU A 263 11.34 -8.99 25.05
CA LEU A 263 10.84 -10.20 24.40
C LEU A 263 11.98 -11.18 24.08
N GLU A 264 13.13 -10.68 23.61
CA GLU A 264 14.31 -11.50 23.34
C GLU A 264 14.84 -12.19 24.61
N ALA A 265 14.66 -11.59 25.80
CA ALA A 265 15.11 -12.18 27.06
C ALA A 265 14.17 -13.28 27.62
N MET A 266 12.95 -13.43 27.09
CA MET A 266 11.98 -14.43 27.57
C MET A 266 12.34 -15.86 27.12
N SER A 267 11.74 -16.89 27.75
CA SER A 267 11.73 -18.24 27.18
C SER A 267 10.79 -18.31 25.96
N ASP A 268 10.90 -19.36 25.15
CA ASP A 268 10.05 -19.53 23.97
C ASP A 268 8.57 -19.67 24.35
N GLU A 269 8.26 -20.35 25.45
CA GLU A 269 6.90 -20.50 25.97
C GLU A 269 6.32 -19.17 26.46
N ALA A 270 7.11 -18.41 27.24
CA ALA A 270 6.69 -17.11 27.77
C ALA A 270 6.53 -16.07 26.65
N LEU A 271 7.39 -16.11 25.63
CA LEU A 271 7.26 -15.29 24.43
C LEU A 271 5.95 -15.61 23.71
N LEU A 272 5.67 -16.89 23.44
CA LEU A 272 4.46 -17.31 22.76
C LEU A 272 3.20 -16.91 23.54
N GLU A 273 3.18 -17.11 24.85
CA GLU A 273 2.08 -16.69 25.73
C GLU A 273 1.87 -15.17 25.68
N ALA A 274 2.95 -14.39 25.77
CA ALA A 274 2.87 -12.93 25.77
C ALA A 274 2.28 -12.37 24.46
N VAL A 275 2.73 -12.88 23.31
CA VAL A 275 2.30 -12.40 21.99
C VAL A 275 0.91 -12.87 21.61
N THR A 276 0.47 -14.03 22.12
CA THR A 276 -0.88 -14.53 21.87
C THR A 276 -1.93 -13.91 22.79
N ALA A 277 -1.56 -13.56 24.03
CA ALA A 277 -2.48 -12.96 24.99
C ALA A 277 -2.83 -11.48 24.68
N ARG A 278 -1.88 -10.70 24.16
CA ARG A 278 -2.08 -9.27 23.79
C ARG A 278 -1.40 -8.94 22.46
N PRO A 279 -1.88 -9.50 21.34
CA PRO A 279 -1.19 -9.41 20.05
C PRO A 279 -1.05 -7.98 19.52
N ASP A 280 -2.02 -7.13 19.81
CA ASP A 280 -2.05 -5.69 19.49
C ASP A 280 -0.90 -4.90 20.12
N ARG A 281 -0.49 -5.25 21.36
CA ARG A 281 0.60 -4.55 22.06
C ARG A 281 1.98 -4.82 21.46
N TRP A 282 2.12 -5.94 20.75
CA TRP A 282 3.43 -6.45 20.34
C TRP A 282 3.72 -6.28 18.86
N VAL A 283 2.86 -5.60 18.08
CA VAL A 283 3.04 -5.41 16.63
C VAL A 283 4.46 -4.94 16.27
N GLY A 284 4.88 -3.78 16.78
CA GLY A 284 6.22 -3.23 16.53
C GLY A 284 7.36 -4.06 17.17
N PRO A 285 7.31 -4.34 18.48
CA PRO A 285 8.37 -5.07 19.17
C PRO A 285 8.60 -6.49 18.64
N LEU A 286 7.54 -7.24 18.31
CA LEU A 286 7.64 -8.60 17.78
C LEU A 286 8.24 -8.60 16.38
N ASP A 287 7.83 -7.67 15.52
CA ASP A 287 8.45 -7.49 14.21
C ASP A 287 9.96 -7.21 14.34
N LEU A 288 10.36 -6.41 15.34
CA LEU A 288 11.76 -6.06 15.56
C LEU A 288 12.57 -7.21 16.13
N LEU A 289 11.98 -7.96 17.05
CA LEU A 289 12.56 -9.20 17.53
C LEU A 289 12.80 -10.17 16.38
N CYS A 290 11.81 -10.37 15.49
CA CYS A 290 11.95 -11.31 14.40
C CYS A 290 13.06 -10.90 13.42
N ASP A 291 13.26 -9.58 13.20
CA ASP A 291 14.42 -9.07 12.46
C ASP A 291 15.76 -9.39 13.15
N TRP A 292 15.82 -9.31 14.48
CA TRP A 292 17.06 -9.51 15.25
C TRP A 292 17.49 -10.97 15.35
N ILE A 293 16.54 -11.87 15.63
CA ILE A 293 16.83 -13.30 15.72
C ILE A 293 17.18 -13.86 14.32
N GLY A 294 16.62 -13.26 13.28
CA GLY A 294 16.76 -13.73 11.91
C GLY A 294 15.94 -14.99 11.66
N PRO A 295 15.61 -15.25 10.39
CA PRO A 295 14.62 -16.27 10.05
C PRO A 295 15.13 -17.70 10.30
N ASP A 296 16.44 -17.94 10.28
CA ASP A 296 17.07 -19.27 10.42
C ASP A 296 17.37 -19.68 11.87
N ALA A 297 17.09 -18.83 12.86
CA ALA A 297 17.37 -19.15 14.25
C ALA A 297 16.45 -20.27 14.78
N PRO A 298 16.93 -21.20 15.63
CA PRO A 298 16.08 -22.21 16.27
C PRO A 298 14.86 -21.63 16.98
N ARG A 299 15.04 -20.43 17.55
CA ARG A 299 13.98 -19.65 18.19
C ARG A 299 12.91 -19.16 17.21
N ALA A 300 13.30 -18.72 16.02
CA ALA A 300 12.35 -18.32 14.98
C ALA A 300 11.47 -19.50 14.56
N ALA A 301 12.08 -20.68 14.40
CA ALA A 301 11.34 -21.91 14.10
C ALA A 301 10.42 -22.35 15.26
N ALA A 302 10.84 -22.19 16.52
CA ALA A 302 10.00 -22.47 17.69
C ALA A 302 8.76 -21.56 17.74
N LEU A 303 8.96 -20.25 17.53
CA LEU A 303 7.88 -19.28 17.45
C LEU A 303 6.92 -19.59 16.30
N ALA A 304 7.43 -19.90 15.11
CA ALA A 304 6.61 -20.26 13.95
C ALA A 304 5.73 -21.48 14.23
N ARG A 305 6.32 -22.54 14.80
CA ARG A 305 5.58 -23.75 15.20
C ARG A 305 4.50 -23.46 16.24
N GLY A 306 4.81 -22.62 17.23
CA GLY A 306 3.87 -22.23 18.26
C GLY A 306 2.67 -21.48 17.68
N LEU A 307 2.95 -20.48 16.85
CA LEU A 307 1.94 -19.65 16.21
C LEU A 307 1.07 -20.45 15.22
N ALA A 308 1.67 -21.31 14.38
CA ALA A 308 0.94 -22.13 13.43
C ALA A 308 -0.02 -23.15 14.08
N ARG A 309 0.17 -23.45 15.37
CA ARG A 309 -0.71 -24.33 16.18
C ARG A 309 -1.66 -23.55 17.08
N SER A 310 -1.53 -22.22 17.13
CA SER A 310 -2.42 -21.35 17.88
C SER A 310 -3.59 -20.93 17.02
N ASP A 311 -4.73 -20.63 17.64
CA ASP A 311 -5.86 -19.98 16.96
C ASP A 311 -5.68 -18.45 16.88
N ALA A 312 -4.46 -17.94 17.08
CA ALA A 312 -4.14 -16.52 17.16
C ALA A 312 -3.70 -15.97 15.79
N ASN A 313 -4.69 -15.56 14.99
CA ASN A 313 -4.45 -15.10 13.61
C ASN A 313 -3.61 -13.81 13.52
N LEU A 314 -3.75 -12.87 14.45
CA LEU A 314 -2.99 -11.62 14.42
C LEU A 314 -1.48 -11.85 14.60
N PRO A 315 -0.99 -12.58 15.63
CA PRO A 315 0.42 -12.97 15.74
C PRO A 315 0.98 -13.71 14.53
N VAL A 316 0.19 -14.60 13.91
CA VAL A 316 0.59 -15.30 12.68
C VAL A 316 0.90 -14.30 11.56
N LEU A 317 0.04 -13.28 11.37
CA LEU A 317 0.28 -12.22 10.39
C LEU A 317 1.47 -11.33 10.75
N LEU A 318 1.68 -11.02 12.04
CA LEU A 318 2.80 -10.19 12.50
C LEU A 318 4.16 -10.81 12.18
N CYS A 319 4.27 -12.12 12.40
CA CYS A 319 5.48 -12.86 12.15
C CYS A 319 5.66 -13.29 10.69
N ALA A 320 4.69 -13.00 9.82
CA ALA A 320 4.78 -13.40 8.43
C ALA A 320 6.03 -12.82 7.77
N GLY A 321 6.88 -13.70 7.23
CA GLY A 321 8.04 -13.33 6.43
C GLY A 321 9.31 -13.09 7.21
N LYS A 322 9.24 -13.29 8.53
CA LYS A 322 10.38 -13.16 9.42
C LYS A 322 10.80 -14.48 10.06
N LEU A 323 10.02 -15.54 9.86
CA LEU A 323 10.28 -16.87 10.40
C LEU A 323 10.44 -17.87 9.26
N VAL A 324 11.44 -18.74 9.35
CA VAL A 324 11.57 -19.91 8.45
C VAL A 324 10.88 -21.11 9.07
N ALA A 325 10.11 -21.82 8.24
CA ALA A 325 9.67 -23.17 8.53
C ALA A 325 10.77 -24.17 8.15
N THR A 326 11.18 -25.02 9.10
CA THR A 326 12.26 -26.00 8.92
C THR A 326 11.70 -27.38 8.58
N GLY A 327 11.25 -27.54 7.34
CA GLY A 327 10.79 -28.82 6.79
C GLY A 327 9.35 -28.79 6.29
N THR A 328 9.00 -29.78 5.44
CA THR A 328 7.75 -29.77 4.65
C THR A 328 6.48 -29.64 5.50
N ALA A 329 6.35 -30.43 6.57
CA ALA A 329 5.16 -30.41 7.42
C ALA A 329 4.99 -29.07 8.18
N GLU A 330 6.11 -28.43 8.56
CA GLU A 330 6.08 -27.11 9.20
C GLU A 330 5.68 -26.02 8.21
N THR A 331 6.20 -26.09 6.98
CA THR A 331 5.84 -25.19 5.90
C THR A 331 4.35 -25.29 5.57
N GLU A 332 3.82 -26.51 5.47
CA GLU A 332 2.39 -26.76 5.22
C GLU A 332 1.52 -26.17 6.34
N ALA A 333 1.88 -26.39 7.61
CA ALA A 333 1.14 -25.85 8.75
C ALA A 333 1.16 -24.31 8.78
N LEU A 334 2.33 -23.70 8.56
CA LEU A 334 2.46 -22.24 8.52
C LEU A 334 1.69 -21.63 7.33
N THR A 335 1.74 -22.28 6.17
CA THR A 335 0.98 -21.88 4.97
C THR A 335 -0.51 -21.92 5.24
N ALA A 336 -1.02 -22.99 5.86
CA ALA A 336 -2.43 -23.10 6.23
C ALA A 336 -2.85 -22.01 7.23
N ALA A 337 -2.02 -21.74 8.26
CA ALA A 337 -2.28 -20.69 9.23
C ALA A 337 -2.30 -19.29 8.60
N LEU A 338 -1.38 -19.00 7.66
CA LEU A 338 -1.38 -17.74 6.92
C LEU A 338 -2.63 -17.58 6.05
N VAL A 339 -3.08 -18.64 5.38
CA VAL A 339 -4.31 -18.63 4.59
C VAL A 339 -5.53 -18.34 5.48
N ASP A 340 -5.65 -19.00 6.63
CA ASP A 340 -6.75 -18.76 7.58
C ASP A 340 -6.72 -17.33 8.14
N ALA A 341 -5.53 -16.86 8.53
CA ALA A 341 -5.35 -15.53 9.08
C ALA A 341 -5.65 -14.43 8.04
N ILE A 342 -5.30 -14.63 6.76
CA ILE A 342 -5.67 -13.73 5.66
C ILE A 342 -7.19 -13.73 5.43
N ALA A 343 -7.83 -14.89 5.53
CA ALA A 343 -9.27 -15.04 5.31
C ALA A 343 -10.12 -14.48 6.46
N THR A 344 -9.51 -14.28 7.64
CA THR A 344 -10.18 -13.77 8.83
C THR A 344 -10.60 -12.31 8.67
N SER A 345 -11.89 -12.04 8.86
CA SER A 345 -12.44 -10.68 8.95
C SER A 345 -11.85 -9.97 10.18
N GLY A 346 -11.64 -8.65 10.10
CA GLY A 346 -11.11 -7.91 11.23
C GLY A 346 -9.57 -7.87 11.35
N ALA A 347 -8.81 -8.57 10.49
CA ALA A 347 -7.37 -8.35 10.34
C ALA A 347 -7.01 -7.12 9.47
N PRO A 348 -6.12 -6.20 9.91
CA PRO A 348 -5.69 -5.04 9.12
C PRO A 348 -5.07 -5.44 7.77
N SER A 349 -5.42 -4.72 6.70
CA SER A 349 -4.91 -4.97 5.34
C SER A 349 -3.38 -4.95 5.27
N GLY A 350 -2.71 -4.07 6.02
CA GLY A 350 -1.24 -3.97 6.06
C GLY A 350 -0.55 -5.28 6.42
N LEU A 351 -1.05 -5.94 7.48
CA LEU A 351 -0.55 -7.25 7.91
C LEU A 351 -0.91 -8.38 6.94
N ARG A 352 -2.11 -8.33 6.35
CA ARG A 352 -2.52 -9.28 5.29
C ARG A 352 -1.61 -9.17 4.06
N ARG A 353 -1.22 -7.96 3.65
CA ARG A 353 -0.28 -7.72 2.53
C ARG A 353 1.03 -8.46 2.73
N ARG A 354 1.66 -8.25 3.89
CA ARG A 354 2.90 -8.92 4.27
C ARG A 354 2.74 -10.44 4.28
N ALA A 355 1.66 -10.94 4.88
CA ALA A 355 1.36 -12.37 4.88
C ALA A 355 1.20 -12.96 3.48
N GLY A 356 0.61 -12.20 2.54
CA GLY A 356 0.46 -12.61 1.15
C GLY A 356 1.76 -12.78 0.38
N GLU A 357 2.78 -11.95 0.64
CA GLU A 357 4.12 -12.05 0.02
C GLU A 357 4.84 -13.33 0.49
N VAL A 358 4.65 -13.66 1.76
CA VAL A 358 5.25 -14.81 2.43
C VAL A 358 4.57 -16.09 1.98
N LEU A 359 3.25 -16.05 1.88
CA LEU A 359 2.46 -17.14 1.32
C LEU A 359 2.92 -17.48 -0.10
N ALA A 360 3.23 -16.48 -0.92
CA ALA A 360 3.77 -16.70 -2.27
C ALA A 360 5.14 -17.41 -2.25
N LEU A 361 6.03 -17.04 -1.31
CA LEU A 361 7.34 -17.69 -1.13
C LEU A 361 7.26 -19.13 -0.62
N LEU A 362 6.38 -19.39 0.35
CA LEU A 362 6.21 -20.72 0.95
C LEU A 362 5.48 -21.71 0.03
N GLY A 363 4.80 -21.19 -1.00
CA GLY A 363 3.93 -21.95 -1.89
C GLY A 363 2.49 -21.79 -1.46
N ASP A 364 1.79 -20.88 -2.15
CA ASP A 364 0.39 -20.57 -1.88
C ASP A 364 -0.49 -21.81 -2.09
N SER A 365 -1.08 -22.32 -1.01
CA SER A 365 -1.87 -23.56 -1.04
C SER A 365 -3.28 -23.38 -1.57
N ARG A 366 -3.69 -22.14 -1.90
CA ARG A 366 -5.02 -21.85 -2.46
C ARG A 366 -5.08 -22.25 -3.94
N ASP A 367 -6.26 -22.66 -4.42
CA ASP A 367 -6.50 -22.78 -5.86
C ASP A 367 -6.67 -21.39 -6.48
N LEU A 368 -5.54 -20.79 -6.89
CA LEU A 368 -5.51 -19.47 -7.51
C LEU A 368 -6.09 -19.43 -8.94
N GLU A 369 -6.47 -20.59 -9.48
CA GLU A 369 -7.17 -20.76 -10.75
C GLU A 369 -8.62 -21.23 -10.56
N ALA A 370 -9.14 -21.16 -9.32
CA ALA A 370 -10.52 -21.50 -9.00
C ALA A 370 -11.51 -20.67 -9.81
N LEU A 371 -12.66 -21.26 -10.13
CA LEU A 371 -13.73 -20.63 -10.90
C LEU A 371 -15.02 -20.55 -10.07
N ALA A 372 -15.66 -19.38 -10.08
CA ALA A 372 -16.94 -19.10 -9.47
C ALA A 372 -18.07 -19.12 -10.53
N SER A 373 -19.20 -19.76 -10.23
CA SER A 373 -20.34 -19.86 -11.15
C SER A 373 -21.21 -18.62 -11.14
N VAL A 374 -21.64 -18.17 -12.33
CA VAL A 374 -22.62 -17.11 -12.52
C VAL A 374 -23.74 -17.65 -13.42
N SER A 375 -24.96 -17.59 -12.91
CA SER A 375 -26.14 -18.12 -13.60
C SER A 375 -26.61 -17.18 -14.70
N ALA A 376 -27.21 -17.75 -15.74
CA ALA A 376 -27.90 -17.00 -16.78
C ALA A 376 -29.03 -16.14 -16.18
N GLY A 377 -29.19 -14.93 -16.69
CA GLY A 377 -30.19 -14.01 -16.20
C GLY A 377 -30.17 -12.66 -16.87
N LEU A 378 -31.11 -11.82 -16.45
CA LEU A 378 -31.17 -10.42 -16.81
C LEU A 378 -30.55 -9.62 -15.66
N TYR A 379 -29.42 -8.98 -15.91
CA TYR A 379 -28.64 -8.29 -14.88
C TYR A 379 -28.73 -6.77 -15.04
N PRO A 380 -28.78 -6.00 -13.93
CA PRO A 380 -28.62 -4.56 -13.97
C PRO A 380 -27.21 -4.19 -14.43
N MET A 381 -27.12 -3.25 -15.37
CA MET A 381 -25.89 -2.78 -16.01
C MET A 381 -25.83 -1.25 -15.98
N GLY A 382 -24.62 -0.71 -15.85
CA GLY A 382 -24.39 0.71 -15.77
C GLY A 382 -24.92 1.36 -14.49
N GLY A 383 -24.83 2.67 -14.44
CA GLY A 383 -25.23 3.52 -13.34
C GLY A 383 -24.91 4.98 -13.61
N ASP A 384 -25.50 5.87 -12.82
CA ASP A 384 -25.46 7.31 -13.07
C ASP A 384 -24.27 8.01 -12.38
N ILE A 385 -23.30 7.25 -11.88
CA ILE A 385 -22.11 7.80 -11.20
C ILE A 385 -21.15 8.51 -12.16
N HIS A 386 -21.15 8.12 -13.45
CA HIS A 386 -20.24 8.64 -14.46
C HIS A 386 -20.87 8.54 -15.86
N SER A 387 -20.55 9.48 -16.75
CA SER A 387 -21.18 9.59 -18.07
C SER A 387 -20.97 8.34 -18.94
N ASN A 388 -19.80 7.70 -18.83
CA ASN A 388 -19.50 6.50 -19.61
C ASN A 388 -20.27 5.25 -19.17
N SER A 389 -20.76 5.20 -17.91
CA SER A 389 -21.54 4.10 -17.35
C SER A 389 -23.05 4.34 -17.40
N ALA A 390 -23.48 5.49 -17.93
CA ALA A 390 -24.89 5.86 -18.05
C ALA A 390 -25.45 5.53 -19.46
N PRO A 391 -26.76 5.27 -19.59
CA PRO A 391 -27.73 5.13 -18.51
C PRO A 391 -27.70 3.72 -17.89
N ALA A 392 -28.22 3.60 -16.66
CA ALA A 392 -28.58 2.32 -16.08
C ALA A 392 -29.59 1.58 -16.97
N HIS A 393 -29.38 0.29 -17.19
CA HIS A 393 -30.23 -0.57 -18.02
C HIS A 393 -30.10 -2.02 -17.57
N HIS A 394 -30.73 -2.95 -18.28
CA HIS A 394 -30.55 -4.38 -18.04
C HIS A 394 -29.97 -5.06 -19.28
N ALA A 395 -29.08 -6.03 -19.10
CA ALA A 395 -28.53 -6.83 -20.20
C ALA A 395 -28.62 -8.34 -19.90
N PRO A 396 -28.91 -9.18 -20.91
CA PRO A 396 -28.91 -10.62 -20.75
C PRO A 396 -27.47 -11.15 -20.64
N VAL A 397 -27.26 -12.06 -19.70
CA VAL A 397 -26.01 -12.77 -19.47
C VAL A 397 -26.30 -14.27 -19.44
N GLY A 398 -25.46 -15.07 -20.10
CA GLY A 398 -25.60 -16.53 -20.11
C GLY A 398 -24.98 -17.20 -18.88
N ASP A 399 -25.02 -18.52 -18.81
CA ASP A 399 -24.27 -19.26 -17.79
C ASP A 399 -22.77 -19.20 -18.11
N PHE A 400 -21.96 -18.85 -17.13
CA PHE A 400 -20.51 -18.91 -17.22
C PHE A 400 -19.88 -19.14 -15.86
N ARG A 401 -18.58 -19.41 -15.86
CA ARG A 401 -17.75 -19.41 -14.66
C ARG A 401 -16.66 -18.35 -14.81
N ILE A 402 -16.33 -17.63 -13.75
CA ILE A 402 -15.31 -16.57 -13.75
C ILE A 402 -14.23 -16.90 -12.74
N GLY A 403 -12.97 -16.57 -13.04
CA GLY A 403 -11.86 -16.72 -12.10
C GLY A 403 -12.20 -16.09 -10.75
N VAL A 404 -11.99 -16.82 -9.66
CA VAL A 404 -12.12 -16.27 -8.31
C VAL A 404 -11.11 -15.14 -8.10
N TYR A 405 -9.93 -15.24 -8.72
CA TYR A 405 -8.87 -14.23 -8.71
C TYR A 405 -8.53 -13.77 -10.15
N PRO A 406 -7.90 -12.59 -10.31
CA PRO A 406 -7.16 -12.28 -11.53
C PRO A 406 -6.10 -13.36 -11.80
N VAL A 407 -5.68 -13.52 -13.06
CA VAL A 407 -4.58 -14.44 -13.39
C VAL A 407 -3.31 -13.98 -12.67
N VAL A 408 -2.71 -14.86 -11.88
CA VAL A 408 -1.51 -14.56 -11.10
C VAL A 408 -0.22 -14.80 -11.87
N ASN A 409 0.86 -14.16 -11.41
CA ASN A 409 2.19 -14.28 -11.99
C ASN A 409 2.65 -15.73 -12.14
N ALA A 410 2.42 -16.60 -11.15
CA ALA A 410 2.82 -18.01 -11.24
C ALA A 410 2.13 -18.73 -12.42
N ALA A 411 0.83 -18.50 -12.63
CA ALA A 411 0.08 -19.12 -13.71
C ALA A 411 0.51 -18.57 -15.08
N TYR A 412 0.68 -17.25 -15.18
CA TYR A 412 1.17 -16.61 -16.39
C TYR A 412 2.63 -16.97 -16.71
N LEU A 413 3.46 -17.17 -15.68
CA LEU A 413 4.86 -17.60 -15.82
C LEU A 413 4.97 -18.99 -16.46
N ARG A 414 4.05 -19.91 -16.13
CA ARG A 414 3.97 -21.22 -16.81
C ARG A 414 3.69 -21.04 -18.30
N PHE A 415 2.70 -20.22 -18.65
CA PHE A 415 2.37 -19.91 -20.04
C PHE A 415 3.56 -19.35 -20.83
N VAL A 416 4.24 -18.31 -20.31
CA VAL A 416 5.37 -17.70 -21.04
C VAL A 416 6.55 -18.66 -21.15
N THR A 417 6.76 -19.54 -20.16
CA THR A 417 7.84 -20.52 -20.17
C THR A 417 7.58 -21.61 -21.20
N GLU A 418 6.36 -22.14 -21.26
CA GLU A 418 6.00 -23.21 -22.21
C GLU A 418 5.88 -22.73 -23.66
N THR A 419 5.42 -21.49 -23.86
CA THR A 419 5.16 -20.96 -25.21
C THR A 419 6.32 -20.13 -25.77
N GLY A 420 7.31 -19.77 -24.94
CA GLY A 420 8.39 -18.86 -25.31
C GLY A 420 7.93 -17.41 -25.54
N ARG A 421 6.71 -17.08 -25.11
CA ARG A 421 6.10 -15.76 -25.36
C ARG A 421 6.78 -14.68 -24.51
N PRO A 422 7.14 -13.52 -25.07
CA PRO A 422 7.77 -12.46 -24.30
C PRO A 422 6.80 -11.88 -23.28
N TRP A 423 7.35 -11.45 -22.14
CA TRP A 423 6.61 -10.78 -21.08
C TRP A 423 7.43 -9.61 -20.56
N LYS A 424 6.82 -8.42 -20.55
CA LYS A 424 7.49 -7.16 -20.21
C LYS A 424 7.58 -6.91 -18.70
N SER A 425 6.83 -7.66 -17.88
CA SER A 425 6.83 -7.42 -16.44
C SER A 425 8.18 -7.78 -15.83
N PHE A 426 8.85 -6.78 -15.26
CA PHE A 426 10.08 -6.98 -14.49
C PHE A 426 9.80 -7.78 -13.20
N ASN A 427 8.69 -7.44 -12.53
CA ASN A 427 8.31 -8.03 -11.25
C ASN A 427 7.56 -9.36 -11.39
N GLY A 428 7.03 -9.68 -12.57
CA GLY A 428 6.24 -10.88 -12.80
C GLY A 428 7.01 -12.20 -12.62
N ARG A 429 8.34 -12.15 -12.63
CA ARG A 429 9.22 -13.30 -12.38
C ARG A 429 9.74 -13.38 -10.94
N ASN A 430 9.40 -12.42 -10.08
CA ASN A 430 9.81 -12.44 -8.67
C ASN A 430 8.99 -13.51 -7.91
N PRO A 431 9.64 -14.51 -7.26
CA PRO A 431 8.95 -15.51 -6.45
C PRO A 431 8.05 -14.93 -5.34
N GLU A 432 8.44 -13.81 -4.71
CA GLU A 432 7.63 -13.11 -3.69
C GLU A 432 6.30 -12.58 -4.25
N ARG A 433 6.24 -12.44 -5.58
CA ARG A 433 5.07 -11.95 -6.31
C ARG A 433 4.36 -13.05 -7.07
N ALA A 434 4.66 -14.33 -6.82
CA ALA A 434 4.07 -15.45 -7.53
C ALA A 434 2.52 -15.44 -7.47
N SER A 435 1.95 -15.03 -6.34
CA SER A 435 0.50 -14.90 -6.13
C SER A 435 -0.07 -13.49 -6.41
N HIS A 436 0.73 -12.55 -6.92
CA HIS A 436 0.23 -11.25 -7.36
C HIS A 436 -0.40 -11.35 -8.76
N PRO A 437 -1.32 -10.45 -9.13
CA PRO A 437 -1.83 -10.37 -10.49
C PRO A 437 -0.72 -10.24 -11.54
N ALA A 438 -0.86 -10.95 -12.66
CA ALA A 438 -0.01 -10.79 -13.83
C ALA A 438 -0.38 -9.49 -14.55
N THR A 439 0.62 -8.60 -14.70
CA THR A 439 0.46 -7.29 -15.33
C THR A 439 1.54 -7.04 -16.39
N ASP A 440 1.63 -5.80 -16.90
CA ASP A 440 2.55 -5.41 -17.99
C ASP A 440 2.40 -6.30 -19.24
N LEU A 441 1.15 -6.61 -19.57
CA LEU A 441 0.77 -7.46 -20.70
C LEU A 441 -0.32 -6.77 -21.52
N THR A 442 -0.34 -7.06 -22.81
CA THR A 442 -1.31 -6.50 -23.75
C THR A 442 -2.60 -7.32 -23.77
N TRP A 443 -3.67 -6.77 -24.33
CA TRP A 443 -4.92 -7.51 -24.55
C TRP A 443 -4.71 -8.77 -25.41
N HIS A 444 -3.79 -8.70 -26.38
CA HIS A 444 -3.43 -9.84 -27.22
C HIS A 444 -2.72 -10.95 -26.44
N ASP A 445 -1.92 -10.56 -25.44
CA ASP A 445 -1.20 -11.50 -24.58
C ASP A 445 -2.18 -12.25 -23.68
N ALA A 446 -3.13 -11.51 -23.08
CA ALA A 446 -4.19 -12.09 -22.27
C ALA A 446 -5.08 -13.07 -23.06
N ARG A 447 -5.41 -12.74 -24.32
CA ARG A 447 -6.14 -13.68 -25.21
C ARG A 447 -5.33 -14.92 -25.57
N ALA A 448 -4.03 -14.77 -25.81
CA ALA A 448 -3.16 -15.91 -26.09
C ALA A 448 -3.06 -16.84 -24.88
N TYR A 449 -2.99 -16.29 -23.66
CA TYR A 449 -3.09 -17.07 -22.42
C TYR A 449 -4.41 -17.84 -22.34
N CYS A 450 -5.55 -17.19 -22.62
CA CYS A 450 -6.85 -17.84 -22.61
C CYS A 450 -6.95 -19.01 -23.61
N ALA A 451 -6.38 -18.87 -24.81
CA ALA A 451 -6.33 -19.95 -25.78
C ALA A 451 -5.49 -21.13 -25.27
N TRP A 452 -4.29 -20.85 -24.74
CA TRP A 452 -3.41 -21.87 -24.16
C TRP A 452 -4.06 -22.58 -22.97
N VAL A 453 -4.68 -21.83 -22.05
CA VAL A 453 -5.29 -22.40 -20.85
C VAL A 453 -6.56 -23.21 -21.19
N THR A 454 -7.25 -22.88 -22.28
CA THR A 454 -8.36 -23.71 -22.79
C THR A 454 -7.90 -25.12 -23.10
N GLU A 455 -6.77 -25.28 -23.80
CA GLU A 455 -6.23 -26.59 -24.15
C GLU A 455 -5.76 -27.35 -22.89
N LYS A 456 -5.05 -26.65 -21.99
CA LYS A 456 -4.56 -27.22 -20.73
C LYS A 456 -5.68 -27.70 -19.82
N TRP A 457 -6.65 -26.83 -19.52
CA TRP A 457 -7.75 -27.17 -18.63
C TRP A 457 -8.67 -28.25 -19.20
N ARG A 458 -8.78 -28.37 -20.54
CA ARG A 458 -9.47 -29.53 -21.16
C ARG A 458 -8.69 -30.82 -20.96
N ALA A 459 -7.38 -30.81 -21.18
CA ALA A 459 -6.52 -31.97 -20.98
C ALA A 459 -6.52 -32.43 -19.51
N GLU A 460 -6.62 -31.49 -18.56
CA GLU A 460 -6.73 -31.74 -17.12
C GLU A 460 -8.15 -32.12 -16.66
N GLY A 461 -9.16 -32.03 -17.54
CA GLY A 461 -10.55 -32.28 -17.18
C GLY A 461 -11.21 -31.19 -16.31
N ARG A 462 -10.58 -30.01 -16.17
CA ARG A 462 -11.13 -28.85 -15.43
C ARG A 462 -12.29 -28.17 -16.17
N ILE A 463 -12.26 -28.22 -17.50
CA ILE A 463 -13.35 -27.74 -18.37
C ILE A 463 -13.71 -28.79 -19.43
N GLY A 464 -14.96 -28.79 -19.88
CA GLY A 464 -15.47 -29.74 -20.87
C GLY A 464 -15.04 -29.42 -22.31
N PRO A 465 -15.22 -30.38 -23.24
CA PRO A 465 -14.80 -30.24 -24.64
C PRO A 465 -15.54 -29.12 -25.40
N GLY A 466 -16.76 -28.76 -24.97
CA GLY A 466 -17.55 -27.66 -25.52
C GLY A 466 -17.38 -26.33 -24.79
N GLU A 467 -16.43 -26.22 -23.85
CA GLU A 467 -16.19 -25.01 -23.07
C GLU A 467 -14.86 -24.37 -23.46
N ILE A 468 -14.81 -23.05 -23.48
CA ILE A 468 -13.61 -22.26 -23.79
C ILE A 468 -13.28 -21.33 -22.63
N ALA A 469 -11.99 -21.16 -22.36
CA ALA A 469 -11.48 -20.09 -21.52
C ALA A 469 -11.25 -18.84 -22.39
N ARG A 470 -11.77 -17.68 -21.96
CA ARG A 470 -11.63 -16.40 -22.66
C ARG A 470 -11.63 -15.22 -21.71
N LEU A 471 -11.31 -14.05 -22.24
CA LEU A 471 -11.57 -12.79 -21.55
C LEU A 471 -13.09 -12.57 -21.39
N PRO A 472 -13.53 -11.90 -20.32
CA PRO A 472 -14.93 -11.56 -20.13
C PRO A 472 -15.41 -10.55 -21.18
N LEU A 473 -16.69 -10.63 -21.51
CA LEU A 473 -17.42 -9.47 -22.04
C LEU A 473 -17.61 -8.47 -20.89
N GLU A 474 -17.73 -7.18 -21.20
CA GLU A 474 -17.97 -6.14 -20.17
C GLU A 474 -19.20 -6.47 -19.30
N ARG A 475 -20.28 -6.95 -19.92
CA ARG A 475 -21.51 -7.32 -19.21
C ARG A 475 -21.36 -8.55 -18.31
N GLU A 476 -20.48 -9.49 -18.66
CA GLU A 476 -20.24 -10.68 -17.85
C GLU A 476 -19.42 -10.32 -16.61
N TRP A 477 -18.39 -9.49 -16.81
CA TRP A 477 -17.59 -8.95 -15.71
C TRP A 477 -18.47 -8.19 -14.71
N GLU A 478 -19.35 -7.32 -15.22
CA GLU A 478 -20.24 -6.51 -14.39
C GLU A 478 -21.30 -7.34 -13.66
N ALA A 479 -21.90 -8.34 -14.31
CA ALA A 479 -22.82 -9.27 -13.67
C ALA A 479 -22.14 -10.05 -12.53
N ALA A 480 -20.90 -10.50 -12.73
CA ALA A 480 -20.14 -11.21 -11.71
C ALA A 480 -19.78 -10.32 -10.51
N ALA A 481 -19.44 -9.05 -10.76
CA ALA A 481 -19.07 -8.09 -9.72
C ALA A 481 -20.29 -7.64 -8.88
N ARG A 482 -21.42 -7.35 -9.53
CA ARG A 482 -22.56 -6.66 -8.92
C ARG A 482 -23.70 -7.58 -8.50
N GLY A 483 -23.79 -8.75 -9.12
CA GLY A 483 -24.89 -9.70 -8.93
C GLY A 483 -26.26 -9.15 -9.38
N PRO A 484 -27.33 -9.93 -9.16
CA PRO A 484 -28.68 -9.55 -9.57
C PRO A 484 -29.25 -8.35 -8.81
N SER A 485 -28.70 -8.02 -7.64
CA SER A 485 -29.08 -6.83 -6.87
C SER A 485 -28.45 -5.53 -7.38
N GLY A 486 -27.51 -5.61 -8.34
CA GLY A 486 -26.92 -4.43 -8.96
C GLY A 486 -26.07 -3.58 -8.03
N ARG A 487 -25.32 -4.20 -7.11
CA ARG A 487 -24.51 -3.47 -6.12
C ARG A 487 -23.54 -2.51 -6.79
N LEU A 488 -23.28 -1.35 -6.18
CA LEU A 488 -22.26 -0.42 -6.69
C LEU A 488 -20.85 -1.00 -6.54
N TYR A 489 -20.52 -1.49 -5.34
CA TYR A 489 -19.29 -2.22 -5.03
C TYR A 489 -19.62 -3.71 -4.83
N PRO A 490 -18.65 -4.62 -5.01
CA PRO A 490 -18.88 -6.05 -4.80
C PRO A 490 -19.54 -6.39 -3.45
N TRP A 491 -19.19 -5.64 -2.41
CA TRP A 491 -19.67 -5.82 -1.04
C TRP A 491 -20.91 -4.97 -0.67
N GLY A 492 -21.34 -4.01 -1.49
CA GLY A 492 -22.51 -3.17 -1.18
C GLY A 492 -22.49 -1.79 -1.83
N GLU A 493 -23.15 -0.82 -1.20
CA GLU A 493 -23.32 0.53 -1.76
C GLU A 493 -22.28 1.55 -1.26
N ALA A 494 -21.75 1.35 -0.06
CA ALA A 494 -20.76 2.23 0.55
C ALA A 494 -19.34 1.69 0.34
N TRP A 495 -18.40 2.59 0.07
CA TRP A 495 -16.98 2.24 0.01
C TRP A 495 -16.47 1.76 1.37
N ALA A 496 -15.64 0.72 1.37
CA ALA A 496 -14.94 0.22 2.55
C ALA A 496 -13.47 -0.01 2.17
N ALA A 497 -12.56 0.81 2.70
CA ALA A 497 -11.13 0.80 2.32
C ALA A 497 -10.42 -0.54 2.58
N GLU A 498 -10.94 -1.31 3.53
CA GLU A 498 -10.42 -2.63 3.92
C GLU A 498 -11.02 -3.80 3.11
N HIS A 499 -11.78 -3.50 2.05
CA HIS A 499 -12.45 -4.48 1.19
C HIS A 499 -11.90 -4.50 -0.26
N ALA A 500 -10.96 -3.61 -0.58
CA ALA A 500 -10.29 -3.59 -1.88
C ALA A 500 -8.89 -3.01 -1.73
N ASN A 501 -8.02 -3.24 -2.72
CA ASN A 501 -6.80 -2.46 -2.89
C ASN A 501 -7.07 -1.30 -3.86
N GLY A 502 -7.39 -0.13 -3.34
CA GLY A 502 -7.59 1.11 -4.09
C GLY A 502 -6.71 2.24 -3.56
N GLU A 503 -6.88 3.46 -4.10
CA GLU A 503 -6.14 4.65 -3.64
C GLU A 503 -6.32 4.86 -2.13
N GLU A 504 -7.51 4.58 -1.61
CA GLU A 504 -7.88 4.70 -0.20
C GLU A 504 -7.20 3.68 0.73
N THR A 505 -6.72 2.56 0.19
CA THR A 505 -5.99 1.53 0.96
C THR A 505 -4.54 1.94 1.21
N GLY A 506 -4.00 2.84 0.38
CA GLY A 506 -2.68 3.44 0.60
C GLY A 506 -1.46 2.59 0.20
N PHE A 507 -1.65 1.36 -0.32
CA PHE A 507 -0.50 0.51 -0.70
C PHE A 507 0.30 1.05 -1.89
N ASN A 508 -0.35 1.78 -2.81
CA ASN A 508 0.25 2.29 -4.05
C ASN A 508 0.97 1.23 -4.92
N ASP A 509 0.63 -0.04 -4.73
CA ASP A 509 1.13 -1.15 -5.52
C ASP A 509 0.12 -2.32 -5.50
N ILE A 510 0.28 -3.26 -6.43
CA ILE A 510 -0.46 -4.51 -6.41
C ILE A 510 0.03 -5.40 -5.26
N CYS A 511 -0.87 -6.19 -4.69
CA CYS A 511 -0.54 -7.19 -3.68
C CYS A 511 -1.04 -8.59 -4.08
N THR A 512 -0.72 -9.60 -3.27
CA THR A 512 -1.23 -10.97 -3.44
C THR A 512 -2.76 -10.99 -3.60
N VAL A 513 -3.27 -11.84 -4.49
CA VAL A 513 -4.72 -11.94 -4.71
C VAL A 513 -5.45 -12.46 -3.48
N GLY A 514 -6.69 -12.03 -3.29
CA GLY A 514 -7.57 -12.51 -2.23
C GLY A 514 -7.24 -12.00 -0.83
N LEU A 515 -6.48 -10.92 -0.69
CA LEU A 515 -6.15 -10.31 0.61
C LEU A 515 -7.30 -9.52 1.24
N PHE A 516 -8.39 -9.33 0.51
CA PHE A 516 -9.59 -8.62 0.95
C PHE A 516 -10.78 -9.57 0.94
N PRO A 517 -10.89 -10.53 1.88
CA PRO A 517 -11.97 -11.51 1.94
C PRO A 517 -13.37 -10.87 2.00
N GLU A 518 -13.49 -9.70 2.63
CA GLU A 518 -14.74 -8.94 2.73
C GLU A 518 -15.08 -8.18 1.43
N GLY A 519 -14.12 -8.11 0.50
CA GLY A 519 -14.29 -7.60 -0.86
C GLY A 519 -14.99 -8.54 -1.83
N ARG A 520 -15.46 -9.70 -1.35
CA ARG A 520 -16.03 -10.76 -2.18
C ARG A 520 -17.30 -10.28 -2.89
N ALA A 521 -17.31 -10.45 -4.21
CA ALA A 521 -18.48 -10.21 -5.06
C ALA A 521 -19.59 -11.23 -4.82
N PRO A 522 -20.84 -10.95 -5.21
CA PRO A 522 -21.96 -11.90 -5.09
C PRO A 522 -21.73 -13.23 -5.82
N SER A 523 -20.93 -13.22 -6.89
CA SER A 523 -20.50 -14.44 -7.59
C SER A 523 -19.56 -15.33 -6.76
N GLY A 524 -18.88 -14.74 -5.77
CA GLY A 524 -17.79 -15.39 -5.03
C GLY A 524 -16.40 -14.95 -5.48
N ALA A 525 -16.27 -14.22 -6.59
CA ALA A 525 -15.01 -13.66 -7.05
C ALA A 525 -14.47 -12.58 -6.09
N LEU A 526 -13.14 -12.55 -5.94
CA LEU A 526 -12.41 -11.57 -5.14
C LEU A 526 -11.67 -10.59 -6.06
N ASP A 527 -11.26 -9.46 -5.50
CA ASP A 527 -10.49 -8.43 -6.19
C ASP A 527 -11.22 -7.84 -7.42
N MET A 528 -12.57 -7.83 -7.40
CA MET A 528 -13.39 -7.26 -8.48
C MET A 528 -13.47 -5.72 -8.41
N ALA A 529 -12.94 -5.11 -7.35
CA ALA A 529 -12.76 -3.67 -7.23
C ALA A 529 -11.33 -3.39 -6.75
N GLY A 530 -10.63 -2.48 -7.41
CA GLY A 530 -9.22 -2.20 -7.14
C GLY A 530 -8.28 -3.27 -7.71
N GLN A 531 -7.12 -3.46 -7.06
CA GLN A 531 -6.02 -4.35 -7.49
C GLN A 531 -5.49 -4.01 -8.89
N VAL A 532 -6.13 -4.51 -9.94
CA VAL A 532 -5.74 -4.27 -11.35
C VAL A 532 -6.96 -4.06 -12.22
N TRP A 533 -6.83 -3.18 -13.22
CA TRP A 533 -7.80 -3.11 -14.30
C TRP A 533 -7.83 -4.42 -15.05
N GLU A 534 -9.01 -4.92 -15.37
CA GLU A 534 -9.16 -6.21 -16.04
C GLU A 534 -9.60 -6.04 -17.50
N TRP A 535 -8.83 -6.62 -18.42
CA TRP A 535 -9.15 -6.66 -19.84
C TRP A 535 -10.48 -7.35 -20.13
N CYS A 536 -11.37 -6.66 -20.86
CA CYS A 536 -12.55 -7.25 -21.49
C CYS A 536 -12.35 -7.38 -23.01
N THR A 537 -13.16 -8.21 -23.67
CA THR A 537 -13.20 -8.23 -25.15
C THR A 537 -13.96 -7.07 -25.75
N THR A 538 -14.88 -6.48 -24.98
CA THR A 538 -15.80 -5.44 -25.45
C THR A 538 -15.04 -4.20 -25.93
N LEU A 539 -15.46 -3.69 -27.09
CA LEU A 539 -14.92 -2.50 -27.73
C LEU A 539 -15.35 -1.24 -26.98
N TRP A 540 -14.44 -0.27 -26.92
CA TRP A 540 -14.71 1.06 -26.38
C TRP A 540 -14.92 2.09 -27.50
N GLY A 541 -13.95 2.18 -28.42
CA GLY A 541 -13.89 3.21 -29.47
C GLY A 541 -12.50 3.84 -29.57
N PRO A 542 -12.27 4.76 -30.53
CA PRO A 542 -10.97 5.41 -30.72
C PRO A 542 -10.73 6.55 -29.71
N ASP A 543 -11.77 7.23 -29.24
CA ASP A 543 -11.66 8.33 -28.27
C ASP A 543 -11.52 7.78 -26.84
N MET A 544 -10.50 8.21 -26.09
CA MET A 544 -10.27 7.71 -24.72
C MET A 544 -11.39 8.10 -23.76
N ALA A 545 -11.95 9.31 -23.88
CA ALA A 545 -12.89 9.86 -22.92
C ALA A 545 -14.34 9.40 -23.17
N THR A 546 -14.69 9.17 -24.43
CA THR A 546 -16.07 8.98 -24.89
C THR A 546 -16.22 7.64 -25.62
N PRO A 547 -17.00 6.69 -25.09
CA PRO A 547 -17.19 5.40 -25.75
C PRO A 547 -18.04 5.56 -27.00
N SER A 548 -17.59 4.99 -28.12
CA SER A 548 -18.44 4.79 -29.31
C SER A 548 -19.51 3.73 -29.06
N PHE A 549 -19.17 2.72 -28.25
CA PHE A 549 -20.09 1.68 -27.80
C PHE A 549 -20.67 2.05 -26.43
N ALA A 550 -21.54 3.06 -26.43
CA ALA A 550 -22.22 3.55 -25.23
C ALA A 550 -23.29 2.57 -24.71
N PHE A 551 -23.75 2.81 -23.49
CA PHE A 551 -24.97 2.19 -22.99
C PHE A 551 -26.22 2.92 -23.50
N PRO A 552 -27.40 2.26 -23.55
CA PRO A 552 -27.66 0.86 -23.19
C PRO A 552 -26.94 -0.18 -24.07
N TRP A 553 -26.73 -1.37 -23.52
CA TRP A 553 -26.16 -2.50 -24.25
C TRP A 553 -26.98 -2.84 -25.50
N GLN A 554 -26.29 -3.04 -26.62
CA GLN A 554 -26.87 -3.37 -27.92
C GLN A 554 -25.99 -4.40 -28.63
N ALA A 555 -26.59 -5.18 -29.52
CA ALA A 555 -25.87 -6.09 -30.42
C ALA A 555 -25.36 -5.31 -31.66
N ASP A 556 -24.44 -4.38 -31.44
CA ASP A 556 -23.92 -3.41 -32.42
C ASP A 556 -22.50 -3.72 -32.92
N GLY A 557 -22.05 -4.96 -32.70
CA GLY A 557 -20.68 -5.37 -33.05
C GLY A 557 -19.64 -5.04 -31.98
N ARG A 558 -20.03 -4.55 -30.79
CA ARG A 558 -19.11 -4.26 -29.67
C ARG A 558 -18.28 -5.43 -29.17
N GLU A 559 -18.51 -6.66 -29.62
CA GLU A 559 -17.72 -7.84 -29.25
C GLU A 559 -16.79 -8.32 -30.38
N ALA A 560 -16.61 -7.54 -31.45
CA ALA A 560 -15.75 -7.89 -32.56
C ALA A 560 -14.27 -7.95 -32.12
N LEU A 561 -13.66 -9.13 -32.24
CA LEU A 561 -12.29 -9.38 -31.78
C LEU A 561 -11.22 -8.82 -32.71
N ASP A 562 -11.58 -8.57 -33.97
CA ASP A 562 -10.73 -8.16 -35.09
C ASP A 562 -10.84 -6.66 -35.42
N ALA A 563 -11.39 -5.86 -34.50
CA ALA A 563 -11.43 -4.40 -34.66
C ALA A 563 -10.02 -3.80 -34.83
N PRO A 564 -9.88 -2.69 -35.58
CA PRO A 564 -8.61 -2.00 -35.80
C PRO A 564 -7.82 -1.68 -34.51
N ALA A 565 -6.50 -1.55 -34.63
CA ALA A 565 -5.59 -1.41 -33.48
C ALA A 565 -5.77 -0.11 -32.68
N ASP A 566 -6.34 0.93 -33.30
CA ASP A 566 -6.70 2.20 -32.66
C ASP A 566 -8.03 2.11 -31.88
N ILE A 567 -8.81 1.04 -32.06
CA ILE A 567 -10.03 0.81 -31.28
C ILE A 567 -9.68 0.22 -29.92
N ARG A 568 -9.83 1.05 -28.89
CA ARG A 568 -9.60 0.69 -27.49
C ARG A 568 -10.54 -0.43 -27.05
N ARG A 569 -10.10 -1.22 -26.08
CA ARG A 569 -10.90 -2.24 -25.38
C ARG A 569 -11.30 -1.72 -24.00
N VAL A 570 -12.44 -2.18 -23.52
CA VAL A 570 -12.93 -1.87 -22.18
C VAL A 570 -12.03 -2.50 -21.10
N LEU A 571 -11.78 -1.75 -20.05
CA LEU A 571 -11.18 -2.17 -18.79
C LEU A 571 -12.21 -2.00 -17.66
N ARG A 572 -12.24 -2.93 -16.70
CA ARG A 572 -13.16 -2.88 -15.54
C ARG A 572 -12.42 -3.03 -14.20
N GLY A 573 -13.08 -2.63 -13.11
CA GLY A 573 -12.64 -2.88 -11.73
C GLY A 573 -11.85 -1.77 -11.04
N GLY A 574 -11.15 -0.90 -11.78
CA GLY A 574 -10.15 -0.03 -11.17
C GLY A 574 -8.84 -0.77 -10.90
N CYS A 575 -7.90 -0.13 -10.22
CA CYS A 575 -6.63 -0.72 -9.79
C CYS A 575 -6.19 -0.13 -8.44
N PHE A 576 -5.04 -0.56 -7.91
CA PHE A 576 -4.46 -0.07 -6.65
C PHE A 576 -4.32 1.45 -6.53
N SER A 577 -4.27 2.18 -7.65
CA SER A 577 -4.18 3.66 -7.66
C SER A 577 -5.49 4.33 -8.08
N SER A 578 -6.58 3.57 -8.16
CA SER A 578 -7.90 4.09 -8.51
C SER A 578 -8.65 4.49 -7.24
N PRO A 579 -9.24 5.69 -7.18
CA PRO A 579 -10.13 6.07 -6.10
C PRO A 579 -11.44 5.26 -6.18
N ALA A 580 -12.20 5.23 -5.09
CA ALA A 580 -13.47 4.51 -4.94
C ALA A 580 -14.45 4.74 -6.10
N TRP A 581 -14.56 5.98 -6.58
CA TRP A 581 -15.46 6.32 -7.69
C TRP A 581 -15.03 5.74 -9.05
N LYS A 582 -13.79 5.27 -9.19
CA LYS A 582 -13.32 4.44 -10.33
C LYS A 582 -13.26 2.95 -10.01
N ALA A 583 -12.96 2.59 -8.76
CA ALA A 583 -12.85 1.22 -8.29
C ALA A 583 -14.21 0.62 -7.90
N ASN A 584 -15.12 0.50 -8.86
CA ASN A 584 -16.48 -0.02 -8.61
C ASN A 584 -17.01 -0.87 -9.78
N GLY A 585 -18.19 -1.45 -9.53
CA GLY A 585 -18.84 -2.38 -10.43
C GLY A 585 -19.36 -1.77 -11.72
N VAL A 586 -19.45 -0.44 -11.89
CA VAL A 586 -20.06 0.20 -13.09
C VAL A 586 -19.09 1.03 -13.92
N TYR A 587 -17.98 1.51 -13.33
CA TYR A 587 -17.06 2.42 -14.00
C TYR A 587 -16.29 1.77 -15.15
N ARG A 588 -16.29 2.41 -16.30
CA ARG A 588 -15.67 1.87 -17.52
C ARG A 588 -14.35 2.58 -17.81
N GLY A 589 -13.25 1.82 -17.83
CA GLY A 589 -11.96 2.28 -18.34
C GLY A 589 -11.74 1.84 -19.78
N SER A 590 -10.69 2.35 -20.43
CA SER A 590 -10.31 1.88 -21.77
C SER A 590 -8.82 2.01 -22.05
N LEU A 591 -8.30 1.07 -22.83
CA LEU A 591 -6.93 1.10 -23.32
C LEU A 591 -6.81 0.47 -24.70
N GLU A 592 -5.88 0.98 -25.51
CA GLU A 592 -5.49 0.38 -26.78
C GLU A 592 -5.05 -1.08 -26.58
N PRO A 593 -5.42 -2.01 -27.48
CA PRO A 593 -5.15 -3.44 -27.30
C PRO A 593 -3.66 -3.79 -27.25
N ALA A 594 -2.78 -2.92 -27.77
CA ALA A 594 -1.32 -3.06 -27.70
C ALA A 594 -0.69 -2.36 -26.47
N GLY A 595 -1.46 -1.58 -25.72
CA GLY A 595 -1.02 -0.91 -24.50
C GLY A 595 -0.84 -1.89 -23.34
N SER A 596 0.02 -1.53 -22.39
CA SER A 596 0.28 -2.29 -21.17
C SER A 596 0.67 -1.34 -20.03
N TRP A 597 0.30 -1.67 -18.80
CA TRP A 597 0.66 -0.89 -17.60
C TRP A 597 0.70 -1.82 -16.38
N ARG A 598 1.49 -1.44 -15.35
CA ARG A 598 1.67 -2.24 -14.13
C ARG A 598 0.40 -2.46 -13.32
N GLY A 599 -0.64 -1.66 -13.55
CA GLY A 599 -1.96 -1.82 -12.94
C GLY A 599 -3.01 -2.40 -13.90
N ASN A 600 -2.63 -2.97 -15.04
CA ASN A 600 -3.52 -3.68 -15.95
C ASN A 600 -3.19 -5.17 -15.96
N GLY A 601 -4.18 -5.99 -15.60
CA GLY A 601 -4.14 -7.44 -15.67
C GLY A 601 -5.37 -7.97 -16.38
N PHE A 602 -5.77 -9.19 -16.05
CA PHE A 602 -6.95 -9.80 -16.61
C PHE A 602 -7.43 -10.97 -15.76
N ARG A 603 -8.66 -11.39 -16.04
CA ARG A 603 -9.30 -12.54 -15.46
C ARG A 603 -9.85 -13.43 -16.56
N VAL A 604 -9.87 -14.73 -16.30
CA VAL A 604 -10.41 -15.72 -17.22
C VAL A 604 -11.86 -15.99 -16.88
N ILE A 605 -12.69 -16.16 -17.90
CA ILE A 605 -13.97 -16.82 -17.77
C ILE A 605 -14.03 -18.08 -18.62
N VAL A 606 -14.87 -19.03 -18.20
CA VAL A 606 -15.20 -20.26 -18.92
C VAL A 606 -16.68 -20.24 -19.27
N ALA A 607 -16.97 -20.35 -20.57
CA ALA A 607 -18.33 -20.43 -21.09
C ALA A 607 -18.38 -21.47 -22.21
N ARG A 608 -19.59 -21.89 -22.60
CA ARG A 608 -19.78 -22.72 -23.79
C ARG A 608 -19.33 -21.96 -25.04
N SER A 609 -18.65 -22.67 -25.94
CA SER A 609 -18.11 -22.14 -27.21
C SER A 609 -19.20 -21.62 -28.14
#